data_AF-A0A7X0U709-F1
#
_entry.id   AF-A0A7X0U709-F1
#
_cell.length_a   1.000
_cell.length_b   1.000
_cell.length_c   1.000
_cell.angle_alpha   90.00
_cell.angle_beta   90.00
_cell.angle_gamma   90.00
#
_symmetry.space_group_name_H-M   'P 1'
#
loop_
_entity.id
_entity.type
_entity.pdbx_description
1 polymer ?
#
loop_
_entity_poly.entity_id
_entity_poly.type
_entity_poly.pdbx_seq_one_letter_code
_entity_poly.pdbx_strand_id
1 'polypeptide(L)'
;MADLSTNATSGKVVIKNIGLLLSGDLERPILDADTIVVNDGLIVAVGREKDCDTEHARTTIDARGTCVAPGLIDSHVHPVFGDWTPRQNQIGWIDSTMNGGVTTMISAGEVHLPGRPKDIVGVKALAITAQRAFDNFRPGGVKVIAGAPVIEKGMVEQDFKDMAEAGVKLLGEVGLGSVKAGYEAKEMVAWARKHGIQSTIHTGGPSIPGSGLIDKDVVLEADADVIGHINGGHTSLPWKHVCELCEKSSRAIELVHNGNEKIAIEAARAAMELKCPHRVILGTDGPAGSGVQPLGMLRMIALISSFANIPAELVFCFATGNTARIRDLNCGLIEPGRAADFVFMDRAQHTAGATLLESVQLGDIPGIGMVMIDGIVRCGRSRNTPPATEIPVVV
;
A
#
# COMPACT_ATOMS: atom_id res chain seq x y z
N MET A 1 24.47 11.58 -3.31
CA MET A 1 24.24 12.29 -4.59
C MET A 1 22.80 12.05 -4.96
N ALA A 2 21.99 13.11 -5.08
CA ALA A 2 20.60 12.98 -5.50
C ALA A 2 20.58 12.44 -6.94
N ASP A 3 19.90 11.33 -7.15
CA ASP A 3 19.79 10.74 -8.47
C ASP A 3 18.90 11.66 -9.32
N LEU A 4 19.56 12.42 -10.20
CA LEU A 4 18.96 13.34 -11.16
C LEU A 4 18.26 12.53 -12.25
N SER A 5 17.07 12.00 -11.99
CA SER A 5 16.21 11.46 -13.05
C SER A 5 14.70 11.60 -12.80
N THR A 6 14.26 12.64 -12.08
CA THR A 6 12.83 12.88 -11.82
C THR A 6 12.01 13.25 -13.06
N ASN A 7 12.63 13.50 -14.22
CA ASN A 7 11.96 13.89 -15.46
C ASN A 7 12.08 12.87 -16.61
N ALA A 8 12.66 11.69 -16.39
CA ALA A 8 12.73 10.69 -17.44
C ALA A 8 11.33 10.08 -17.68
N THR A 9 10.81 10.18 -18.90
CA THR A 9 9.60 9.45 -19.30
C THR A 9 9.98 8.10 -19.90
N SER A 10 9.13 7.09 -19.72
CA SER A 10 9.37 5.74 -20.23
C SER A 10 9.41 5.68 -21.76
N GLY A 11 8.77 6.63 -22.47
CA GLY A 11 8.36 6.44 -23.85
C GLY A 11 7.37 5.28 -24.00
N LYS A 12 7.22 4.77 -25.22
CA LYS A 12 6.40 3.58 -25.50
C LYS A 12 7.12 2.32 -25.02
N VAL A 13 6.49 1.56 -24.13
CA VAL A 13 6.96 0.26 -23.64
C VAL A 13 5.93 -0.82 -23.99
N VAL A 14 6.39 -1.93 -24.54
CA VAL A 14 5.54 -3.09 -24.84
C VAL A 14 5.96 -4.24 -23.94
N ILE A 15 5.03 -4.75 -23.14
CA ILE A 15 5.20 -5.95 -22.32
C ILE A 15 4.41 -7.06 -23.00
N LYS A 16 5.07 -8.17 -23.38
CA LYS A 16 4.45 -9.27 -24.13
C LYS A 16 4.74 -10.63 -23.49
N ASN A 17 4.09 -11.67 -23.99
CA ASN A 17 4.21 -13.05 -23.50
C ASN A 17 3.89 -13.19 -22.00
N ILE A 18 2.90 -12.43 -21.50
CA ILE A 18 2.44 -12.55 -20.12
C ILE A 18 1.67 -13.87 -19.97
N GLY A 19 2.06 -14.70 -18.99
CA GLY A 19 1.39 -16.00 -18.76
C GLY A 19 0.19 -15.91 -17.82
N LEU A 20 0.22 -14.97 -16.88
CA LEU A 20 -0.88 -14.65 -15.97
C LEU A 20 -0.94 -13.14 -15.76
N LEU A 21 -2.10 -12.52 -16.00
CA LEU A 21 -2.29 -11.09 -15.79
C LEU A 21 -3.32 -10.83 -14.70
N LEU A 22 -2.85 -10.41 -13.51
CA LEU A 22 -3.71 -9.99 -12.42
C LEU A 22 -4.13 -8.54 -12.63
N SER A 23 -5.42 -8.23 -12.48
CA SER A 23 -5.95 -6.89 -12.79
C SER A 23 -5.87 -5.91 -11.63
N GLY A 24 -5.86 -6.41 -10.39
CA GLY A 24 -6.13 -5.62 -9.17
C GLY A 24 -7.63 -5.33 -8.92
N ASP A 25 -8.51 -5.75 -9.81
CA ASP A 25 -9.96 -5.55 -9.72
C ASP A 25 -10.68 -6.80 -9.20
N LEU A 26 -11.35 -6.70 -8.05
CA LEU A 26 -12.11 -7.81 -7.46
C LEU A 26 -13.18 -8.41 -8.37
N GLU A 27 -13.80 -7.62 -9.26
CA GLU A 27 -14.85 -8.13 -10.13
C GLU A 27 -14.29 -8.92 -11.32
N ARG A 28 -13.04 -8.65 -11.70
CA ARG A 28 -12.34 -9.32 -12.79
C ARG A 28 -10.86 -9.49 -12.45
N PRO A 29 -10.52 -10.32 -11.45
CA PRO A 29 -9.18 -10.34 -10.83
C PRO A 29 -8.08 -10.86 -11.76
N ILE A 30 -8.45 -11.61 -12.80
CA ILE A 30 -7.56 -12.14 -13.83
C ILE A 30 -8.06 -11.64 -15.20
N LEU A 31 -7.16 -11.08 -16.02
CA LEU A 31 -7.45 -10.64 -17.37
C LEU A 31 -7.06 -11.70 -18.40
N ASP A 32 -7.89 -11.90 -19.41
CA ASP A 32 -7.55 -12.73 -20.58
C ASP A 32 -6.73 -11.93 -21.60
N ALA A 33 -5.48 -11.65 -21.26
CA ALA A 33 -4.57 -10.85 -22.06
C ALA A 33 -3.11 -11.29 -21.83
N ASP A 34 -2.27 -11.13 -22.85
CA ASP A 34 -0.85 -11.49 -22.82
C ASP A 34 0.08 -10.29 -23.10
N THR A 35 -0.50 -9.11 -23.35
CA THR A 35 0.21 -7.90 -23.77
C THR A 35 -0.33 -6.65 -23.07
N ILE A 36 0.59 -5.79 -22.63
CA ILE A 36 0.32 -4.44 -22.13
C ILE A 36 1.17 -3.46 -22.91
N VAL A 37 0.56 -2.36 -23.38
CA VAL A 37 1.27 -1.24 -23.99
C VAL A 37 1.19 -0.05 -23.05
N VAL A 38 2.35 0.55 -22.80
CA VAL A 38 2.53 1.73 -21.96
C VAL A 38 3.07 2.87 -22.83
N ASN A 39 2.62 4.09 -22.58
CA ASN A 39 3.23 5.29 -23.16
C ASN A 39 3.42 6.34 -22.07
N ASP A 40 4.67 6.79 -21.90
CA ASP A 40 5.07 7.82 -20.92
C ASP A 40 4.48 7.59 -19.52
N GLY A 41 4.65 6.36 -19.01
CA GLY A 41 4.24 5.95 -17.68
C GLY A 41 2.75 5.65 -17.52
N LEU A 42 1.94 5.69 -18.58
CA LEU A 42 0.52 5.33 -18.56
C LEU A 42 0.22 4.11 -19.41
N ILE A 43 -0.69 3.26 -18.93
CA ILE A 43 -1.23 2.14 -19.69
C ILE A 43 -2.10 2.69 -20.82
N VAL A 44 -1.83 2.31 -22.06
CA VAL A 44 -2.61 2.73 -23.24
C VAL A 44 -3.37 1.59 -23.90
N ALA A 45 -2.94 0.34 -23.73
CA ALA A 45 -3.67 -0.84 -24.19
C ALA A 45 -3.36 -2.06 -23.33
N VAL A 46 -4.34 -2.95 -23.20
CA VAL A 46 -4.23 -4.27 -22.54
C VAL A 46 -5.05 -5.25 -23.37
N GLY A 47 -4.44 -6.35 -23.80
CA GLY A 47 -5.11 -7.31 -24.68
C GLY A 47 -4.21 -8.43 -25.17
N ARG A 48 -4.60 -9.06 -26.27
CA ARG A 48 -3.74 -9.97 -27.02
C ARG A 48 -2.78 -9.16 -27.87
N GLU A 49 -1.57 -9.69 -28.10
CA GLU A 49 -0.52 -9.00 -28.88
C GLU A 49 -1.05 -8.48 -30.24
N LYS A 50 -1.78 -9.33 -30.97
CA LYS A 50 -2.37 -9.00 -32.28
C LYS A 50 -3.37 -7.84 -32.27
N ASP A 51 -3.94 -7.52 -31.11
CA ASP A 51 -4.98 -6.50 -30.92
C ASP A 51 -4.38 -5.20 -30.33
N CYS A 52 -3.06 -5.17 -30.09
CA CYS A 52 -2.34 -4.04 -29.53
C CYS A 52 -1.39 -3.42 -30.55
N ASP A 53 -1.25 -2.10 -30.54
CA ASP A 53 -0.19 -1.43 -31.30
C ASP A 53 1.17 -1.62 -30.59
N THR A 54 1.96 -2.56 -31.07
CA THR A 54 3.30 -2.88 -30.54
C THR A 54 4.45 -2.26 -31.32
N GLU A 55 4.15 -1.50 -32.39
CA GLU A 55 5.18 -0.92 -33.26
C GLU A 55 5.96 0.20 -32.57
N HIS A 56 7.21 0.40 -32.98
CA HIS A 56 8.06 1.51 -32.52
C HIS A 56 8.21 1.64 -30.99
N ALA A 57 8.12 0.51 -30.27
CA ALA A 57 8.41 0.48 -28.84
C ALA A 57 9.86 0.93 -28.58
N ARG A 58 10.03 1.87 -27.64
CA ARG A 58 11.35 2.25 -27.14
C ARG A 58 11.99 1.12 -26.35
N THR A 59 11.18 0.41 -25.59
CA THR A 59 11.58 -0.72 -24.76
C THR A 59 10.57 -1.85 -24.97
N THR A 60 11.04 -3.06 -25.19
CA THR A 60 10.21 -4.26 -25.17
C THR A 60 10.61 -5.13 -23.99
N ILE A 61 9.62 -5.65 -23.26
CA ILE A 61 9.81 -6.59 -22.15
C ILE A 61 9.13 -7.90 -22.54
N ASP A 62 9.91 -8.97 -22.60
CA ASP A 62 9.40 -10.32 -22.71
C ASP A 62 9.15 -10.88 -21.30
N ALA A 63 7.88 -11.06 -20.95
CA ALA A 63 7.49 -11.62 -19.67
C ALA A 63 7.75 -13.13 -19.57
N ARG A 64 8.07 -13.82 -20.68
CA ARG A 64 8.45 -15.25 -20.67
C ARG A 64 7.45 -16.17 -19.94
N GLY A 65 6.17 -15.86 -20.02
CA GLY A 65 5.11 -16.62 -19.36
C GLY A 65 4.98 -16.35 -17.85
N THR A 66 5.71 -15.40 -17.27
CA THR A 66 5.56 -15.05 -15.85
C THR A 66 4.25 -14.32 -15.58
N CYS A 67 3.91 -14.17 -14.30
CA CYS A 67 2.80 -13.35 -13.84
C CYS A 67 3.17 -11.86 -13.90
N VAL A 68 2.22 -11.03 -14.30
CA VAL A 68 2.26 -9.57 -14.13
C VAL A 68 1.05 -9.14 -13.31
N ALA A 69 1.29 -8.31 -12.30
CA ALA A 69 0.25 -7.71 -11.46
C ALA A 69 0.49 -6.20 -11.32
N PRO A 70 -0.50 -5.40 -10.89
CA PRO A 70 -0.22 -4.05 -10.47
C PRO A 70 0.85 -4.06 -9.37
N GLY A 71 1.68 -3.04 -9.34
CA GLY A 71 2.62 -2.83 -8.26
C GLY A 71 1.89 -2.78 -6.91
N LEU A 72 2.47 -3.41 -5.88
CA LEU A 72 1.83 -3.50 -4.58
C LEU A 72 1.76 -2.11 -3.92
N ILE A 73 0.70 -1.87 -3.17
CA ILE A 73 0.48 -0.63 -2.42
C ILE A 73 0.49 -0.96 -0.94
N ASP A 74 1.51 -0.51 -0.23
CA ASP A 74 1.54 -0.60 1.23
C ASP A 74 0.66 0.51 1.82
N SER A 75 -0.51 0.14 2.35
CA SER A 75 -1.50 1.11 2.83
C SER A 75 -1.11 1.79 4.14
N HIS A 76 -0.04 1.33 4.81
CA HIS A 76 0.31 1.78 6.14
C HIS A 76 1.81 1.75 6.39
N VAL A 77 2.47 2.90 6.26
CA VAL A 77 3.88 3.08 6.64
C VAL A 77 4.11 4.30 7.54
N HIS A 78 5.21 4.29 8.31
CA HIS A 78 5.65 5.41 9.15
C HIS A 78 6.99 6.00 8.68
N PRO A 79 7.01 6.73 7.56
CA PRO A 79 8.23 7.26 7.00
C PRO A 79 8.79 8.43 7.85
N VAL A 80 10.07 8.70 7.66
CA VAL A 80 10.68 10.01 7.91
C VAL A 80 11.42 10.42 6.65
N PHE A 81 11.96 11.63 6.56
CA PHE A 81 12.57 12.12 5.32
C PHE A 81 13.67 11.20 4.78
N GLY A 82 13.57 10.89 3.48
CA GLY A 82 14.54 10.07 2.75
C GLY A 82 14.32 8.57 2.94
N ASP A 83 15.37 7.79 2.67
CA ASP A 83 15.34 6.33 2.77
C ASP A 83 16.08 5.84 4.02
N TRP A 84 15.66 6.35 5.17
CA TRP A 84 16.14 5.93 6.47
C TRP A 84 14.99 5.94 7.47
N THR A 85 15.06 5.11 8.49
CA THR A 85 14.15 5.16 9.62
C THR A 85 14.88 5.14 10.96
N PRO A 86 14.58 6.08 11.87
CA PRO A 86 15.10 6.07 13.24
C PRO A 86 14.52 4.93 14.07
N ARG A 87 13.33 4.43 13.71
CA ARG A 87 12.58 3.49 14.56
C ARG A 87 13.31 2.17 14.78
N GLN A 88 14.05 1.74 13.77
CA GLN A 88 14.88 0.53 13.74
C GLN A 88 16.32 0.82 13.28
N ASN A 89 16.67 2.10 13.13
CA ASN A 89 17.95 2.55 12.61
C ASN A 89 18.36 1.85 11.28
N GLN A 90 17.43 1.82 10.32
CA GLN A 90 17.61 1.11 9.06
C GLN A 90 17.67 2.09 7.88
N ILE A 91 18.69 1.95 7.03
CA ILE A 91 18.85 2.70 5.78
C ILE A 91 18.41 1.81 4.61
N GLY A 92 17.87 2.42 3.55
CA GLY A 92 17.50 1.71 2.32
C GLY A 92 16.23 0.87 2.47
N TRP A 93 15.36 1.20 3.43
CA TRP A 93 14.19 0.38 3.73
C TRP A 93 13.11 0.51 2.64
N ILE A 94 12.92 1.69 2.06
CA ILE A 94 11.97 1.93 0.97
C ILE A 94 12.45 1.22 -0.30
N ASP A 95 13.73 1.38 -0.67
CA ASP A 95 14.33 0.65 -1.80
C ASP A 95 14.29 -0.88 -1.60
N SER A 96 14.48 -1.34 -0.35
CA SER A 96 14.35 -2.76 -0.04
C SER A 96 12.90 -3.24 -0.19
N THR A 97 11.92 -2.47 0.27
CA THR A 97 10.50 -2.80 0.10
C THR A 97 10.06 -2.74 -1.38
N MET A 98 10.70 -1.89 -2.20
CA MET A 98 10.56 -1.93 -3.66
C MET A 98 10.99 -3.27 -4.25
N ASN A 99 12.09 -3.86 -3.77
CA ASN A 99 12.48 -5.22 -4.15
C ASN A 99 11.46 -6.28 -3.68
N GLY A 100 10.57 -5.96 -2.75
CA GLY A 100 9.40 -6.75 -2.37
C GLY A 100 8.15 -6.50 -3.22
N GLY A 101 8.26 -5.71 -4.30
CA GLY A 101 7.17 -5.45 -5.26
C GLY A 101 6.30 -4.24 -4.91
N VAL A 102 6.61 -3.52 -3.83
CA VAL A 102 5.89 -2.31 -3.43
C VAL A 102 6.30 -1.15 -4.32
N THR A 103 5.32 -0.53 -4.97
CA THR A 103 5.54 0.61 -5.87
C THR A 103 4.99 1.91 -5.28
N THR A 104 4.04 1.80 -4.35
CA THR A 104 3.39 2.93 -3.67
C THR A 104 3.28 2.65 -2.18
N MET A 105 3.50 3.68 -1.36
CA MET A 105 3.40 3.62 0.09
C MET A 105 2.53 4.76 0.61
N ILE A 106 1.67 4.49 1.58
CA ILE A 106 0.77 5.48 2.19
C ILE A 106 1.22 5.76 3.61
N SER A 107 1.59 7.01 3.89
CA SER A 107 1.97 7.43 5.23
C SER A 107 0.77 7.38 6.18
N ALA A 108 0.93 6.65 7.28
CA ALA A 108 0.06 6.70 8.45
C ALA A 108 0.55 7.72 9.49
N GLY A 109 1.61 8.46 9.15
CA GLY A 109 2.14 9.57 9.93
C GLY A 109 3.65 9.50 10.06
N GLU A 110 4.31 10.67 10.01
CA GLU A 110 5.74 10.83 10.25
C GLU A 110 6.07 10.80 11.75
N VAL A 111 5.51 9.81 12.46
CA VAL A 111 5.43 9.72 13.93
C VAL A 111 6.78 9.44 14.59
N HIS A 112 7.72 8.87 13.84
CA HIS A 112 9.04 8.52 14.32
C HIS A 112 10.08 9.62 14.09
N LEU A 113 9.70 10.76 13.51
CA LEU A 113 10.64 11.86 13.31
C LEU A 113 11.25 12.30 14.65
N PRO A 114 12.59 12.29 14.81
CA PRO A 114 13.23 12.74 16.03
C PRO A 114 12.89 14.20 16.29
N GLY A 115 12.30 14.49 17.45
CA GLY A 115 11.83 15.85 17.77
C GLY A 115 10.55 16.27 17.04
N ARG A 116 9.69 15.31 16.62
CA ARG A 116 8.38 15.59 16.00
C ARG A 116 7.65 16.74 16.73
N PRO A 117 7.30 17.83 16.03
CA PRO A 117 6.55 18.94 16.62
C PRO A 117 5.13 18.51 17.01
N LYS A 118 4.59 19.16 18.04
CA LYS A 118 3.23 18.92 18.57
C LYS A 118 2.40 20.20 18.70
N ASP A 119 2.98 21.37 18.45
CA ASP A 119 2.23 22.60 18.27
C ASP A 119 1.63 22.65 16.86
N ILE A 120 0.53 23.39 16.69
CA ILE A 120 -0.25 23.42 15.46
C ILE A 120 0.59 23.88 14.25
N VAL A 121 1.43 24.91 14.44
CA VAL A 121 2.29 25.43 13.38
C VAL A 121 3.29 24.38 12.94
N GLY A 122 3.96 23.73 13.89
CA GLY A 122 4.93 22.68 13.63
C GLY A 122 4.33 21.43 12.99
N VAL A 123 3.13 20.99 13.41
CA VAL A 123 2.43 19.83 12.80
C VAL A 123 2.12 20.10 11.34
N LYS A 124 1.56 21.28 11.01
CA LYS A 124 1.28 21.69 9.62
C LYS A 124 2.56 21.78 8.80
N ALA A 125 3.59 22.42 9.35
CA ALA A 125 4.89 22.58 8.69
C ALA A 125 5.54 21.23 8.38
N LEU A 126 5.49 20.27 9.32
CA LEU A 126 5.99 18.91 9.11
C LEU A 126 5.24 18.22 7.98
N ALA A 127 3.90 18.20 8.01
CA ALA A 127 3.11 17.52 6.98
C ALA A 127 3.40 18.06 5.58
N ILE A 128 3.42 19.38 5.42
CA ILE A 128 3.71 20.03 4.13
C ILE A 128 5.16 19.72 3.70
N THR A 129 6.12 19.75 4.62
CA THR A 129 7.52 19.43 4.31
C THR A 129 7.67 17.97 3.87
N ALA A 130 7.03 17.03 4.56
CA ALA A 130 7.06 15.60 4.22
C ALA A 130 6.44 15.32 2.86
N GLN A 131 5.27 15.91 2.60
CA GLN A 131 4.61 15.85 1.30
C GLN A 131 5.58 16.27 0.18
N ARG A 132 6.22 17.44 0.31
CA ARG A 132 7.16 17.95 -0.71
C ARG A 132 8.45 17.14 -0.81
N ALA A 133 8.98 16.68 0.31
CA ALA A 133 10.22 15.91 0.33
C ALA A 133 10.08 14.61 -0.47
N PHE A 134 8.98 13.88 -0.28
CA PHE A 134 8.72 12.61 -0.97
C PHE A 134 8.20 12.77 -2.40
N ASP A 135 7.49 13.87 -2.71
CA ASP A 135 7.19 14.22 -4.10
C ASP A 135 8.48 14.45 -4.91
N ASN A 136 9.45 15.15 -4.31
CA ASN A 136 10.70 15.52 -4.97
C ASN A 136 11.73 14.39 -4.99
N PHE A 137 11.65 13.44 -4.06
CA PHE A 137 12.61 12.34 -3.94
C PHE A 137 11.89 11.02 -3.67
N ARG A 138 11.94 10.12 -4.67
CA ARG A 138 11.33 8.79 -4.64
C ARG A 138 12.42 7.70 -4.55
N PRO A 139 12.75 7.18 -3.35
CA PRO A 139 13.75 6.13 -3.21
C PRO A 139 13.37 4.89 -4.03
N GLY A 140 14.27 4.40 -4.88
CA GLY A 140 13.98 3.30 -5.80
C GLY A 140 12.86 3.58 -6.81
N GLY A 141 12.42 4.83 -6.95
CA GLY A 141 11.25 5.23 -7.73
C GLY A 141 9.90 5.09 -6.99
N VAL A 142 9.88 4.60 -5.74
CA VAL A 142 8.63 4.36 -4.98
C VAL A 142 7.85 5.65 -4.76
N LYS A 143 6.55 5.59 -5.03
CA LYS A 143 5.60 6.67 -4.79
C LYS A 143 5.20 6.68 -3.32
N VAL A 144 5.93 7.43 -2.50
CA VAL A 144 5.57 7.60 -1.09
C VAL A 144 4.62 8.78 -0.97
N ILE A 145 3.34 8.51 -0.70
CA ILE A 145 2.35 9.54 -0.41
C ILE A 145 2.49 9.89 1.07
N ALA A 146 3.23 10.96 1.34
CA ALA A 146 3.61 11.39 2.68
C ALA A 146 2.92 12.71 3.07
N GLY A 147 3.23 13.17 4.29
CA GLY A 147 2.60 14.34 4.87
C GLY A 147 1.26 13.97 5.48
N ALA A 148 1.30 13.09 6.47
CA ALA A 148 0.12 12.63 7.19
C ALA A 148 0.18 13.18 8.64
N PRO A 149 -0.31 14.42 8.88
CA PRO A 149 -0.20 15.06 10.17
C PRO A 149 -0.96 14.27 11.23
N VAL A 150 -0.31 14.09 12.37
CA VAL A 150 -0.94 13.58 13.59
C VAL A 150 -1.69 14.73 14.25
N ILE A 151 -3.01 14.61 14.36
CA ILE A 151 -3.85 15.69 14.88
C ILE A 151 -3.62 15.96 16.37
N GLU A 152 -3.62 17.24 16.72
CA GLU A 152 -3.40 17.72 18.08
C GLU A 152 -4.57 18.62 18.50
N LYS A 153 -4.85 18.68 19.80
CA LYS A 153 -5.93 19.51 20.34
C LYS A 153 -5.71 20.98 20.02
N GLY A 154 -6.80 21.67 19.72
CA GLY A 154 -6.79 23.09 19.35
C GLY A 154 -6.61 23.36 17.87
N MET A 155 -6.36 22.34 17.04
CA MET A 155 -6.49 22.48 15.59
C MET A 155 -7.94 22.84 15.23
N VAL A 156 -8.10 23.69 14.22
CA VAL A 156 -9.40 24.15 13.72
C VAL A 156 -9.54 23.83 12.24
N GLU A 157 -10.75 23.94 11.69
CA GLU A 157 -11.03 23.65 10.27
C GLU A 157 -10.05 24.34 9.30
N GLN A 158 -9.68 25.59 9.59
CA GLN A 158 -8.73 26.35 8.77
C GLN A 158 -7.36 25.66 8.63
N ASP A 159 -6.91 24.92 9.66
CA ASP A 159 -5.64 24.20 9.58
C ASP A 159 -5.68 23.07 8.54
N PHE A 160 -6.80 22.35 8.44
CA PHE A 160 -7.01 21.30 7.44
C PHE A 160 -7.11 21.90 6.04
N LYS A 161 -7.82 23.02 5.90
CA LYS A 161 -7.90 23.77 4.65
C LYS A 161 -6.51 24.20 4.16
N ASP A 162 -5.70 24.81 5.02
CA ASP A 162 -4.35 25.27 4.67
C ASP A 162 -3.45 24.11 4.21
N MET A 163 -3.52 22.97 4.91
CA MET A 163 -2.75 21.78 4.53
C MET A 163 -3.21 21.20 3.20
N ALA A 164 -4.52 21.13 2.96
CA ALA A 164 -5.08 20.65 1.70
C ALA A 164 -4.69 21.54 0.51
N GLU A 165 -4.78 22.87 0.67
CA GLU A 165 -4.33 23.83 -0.35
C GLU A 165 -2.83 23.72 -0.63
N ALA A 166 -2.05 23.32 0.38
CA ALA A 166 -0.62 23.03 0.25
C ALA A 166 -0.31 21.64 -0.35
N GLY A 167 -1.32 20.80 -0.64
CA GLY A 167 -1.18 19.50 -1.30
C GLY A 167 -1.16 18.29 -0.37
N VAL A 168 -1.39 18.46 0.94
CA VAL A 168 -1.56 17.35 1.87
C VAL A 168 -2.89 16.63 1.58
N LYS A 169 -2.84 15.30 1.48
CA LYS A 169 -4.01 14.46 1.17
C LYS A 169 -4.35 13.42 2.24
N LEU A 170 -3.48 13.26 3.23
CA LEU A 170 -3.60 12.22 4.24
C LEU A 170 -3.68 12.84 5.63
N LEU A 171 -4.37 12.17 6.54
CA LEU A 171 -4.30 12.40 7.97
C LEU A 171 -3.57 11.21 8.60
N GLY A 172 -2.61 11.49 9.46
CA GLY A 172 -1.96 10.45 10.25
C GLY A 172 -2.96 9.81 11.21
N GLU A 173 -2.58 8.68 11.80
CA GLU A 173 -3.47 7.93 12.68
C GLU A 173 -4.06 8.80 13.80
N VAL A 174 -5.38 8.97 13.74
CA VAL A 174 -6.16 9.50 14.85
C VAL A 174 -5.92 8.62 16.07
N GLY A 175 -5.56 9.23 17.21
CA GLY A 175 -5.21 8.52 18.45
C GLY A 175 -3.72 8.54 18.80
N LEU A 176 -2.83 8.83 17.85
CA LEU A 176 -1.39 8.99 18.13
C LEU A 176 -1.03 10.34 18.75
N GLY A 177 -1.80 11.38 18.43
CA GLY A 177 -1.65 12.72 18.98
C GLY A 177 -2.39 12.91 20.31
N SER A 178 -2.66 14.16 20.64
CA SER A 178 -3.46 14.50 21.82
C SER A 178 -4.97 14.31 21.63
N VAL A 179 -5.47 14.20 20.40
CA VAL A 179 -6.88 13.91 20.09
C VAL A 179 -7.12 12.39 20.14
N LYS A 180 -7.95 11.97 21.09
CA LYS A 180 -8.26 10.55 21.36
C LYS A 180 -9.74 10.29 21.64
N ALA A 181 -10.52 11.33 21.89
CA ALA A 181 -11.96 11.20 22.14
C ALA A 181 -12.72 11.14 20.82
N GLY A 182 -13.74 10.27 20.74
CA GLY A 182 -14.50 10.03 19.51
C GLY A 182 -15.16 11.30 18.96
N TYR A 183 -15.84 12.10 19.80
CA TYR A 183 -16.48 13.34 19.37
C TYR A 183 -15.51 14.38 18.77
N GLU A 184 -14.32 14.52 19.36
CA GLU A 184 -13.30 15.47 18.91
C GLU A 184 -12.64 14.98 17.62
N ALA A 185 -12.34 13.67 17.56
CA ALA A 185 -11.86 13.02 16.35
C ALA A 185 -12.86 13.16 15.20
N LYS A 186 -14.16 12.93 15.45
CA LYS A 186 -15.23 13.03 14.46
C LYS A 186 -15.28 14.40 13.80
N GLU A 187 -15.16 15.46 14.60
CA GLU A 187 -15.16 16.83 14.12
C GLU A 187 -13.97 17.10 13.18
N MET A 188 -12.76 16.74 13.62
CA MET A 188 -11.53 16.94 12.83
C MET A 188 -11.49 16.06 11.57
N VAL A 189 -11.96 14.81 11.65
CA VAL A 189 -12.12 13.91 10.51
C VAL A 189 -13.11 14.50 9.50
N ALA A 190 -14.22 15.09 9.96
CA ALA A 190 -15.18 15.74 9.08
C ALA A 190 -14.58 16.96 8.37
N TRP A 191 -13.79 17.78 9.06
CA TRP A 191 -13.06 18.89 8.44
C TRP A 191 -12.01 18.41 7.42
N ALA A 192 -11.21 17.42 7.79
CA ALA A 192 -10.23 16.80 6.89
C ALA A 192 -10.90 16.30 5.60
N ARG A 193 -11.98 15.51 5.74
CA ARG A 193 -12.75 14.97 4.61
C ARG A 193 -13.34 16.06 3.72
N LYS A 194 -13.90 17.13 4.32
CA LYS A 194 -14.43 18.28 3.58
C LYS A 194 -13.40 18.93 2.66
N HIS A 195 -12.12 18.89 3.05
CA HIS A 195 -11.00 19.45 2.30
C HIS A 195 -10.23 18.40 1.48
N GLY A 196 -10.76 17.19 1.31
CA GLY A 196 -10.14 16.13 0.50
C GLY A 196 -8.96 15.42 1.18
N ILE A 197 -8.81 15.57 2.50
CA ILE A 197 -7.82 14.83 3.29
C ILE A 197 -8.46 13.55 3.80
N GLN A 198 -7.84 12.40 3.50
CA GLN A 198 -8.32 11.08 3.90
C GLN A 198 -7.71 10.63 5.22
N SER A 199 -8.52 10.05 6.09
CA SER A 199 -8.16 9.73 7.46
C SER A 199 -7.96 8.24 7.74
N THR A 200 -6.99 7.95 8.60
CA THR A 200 -6.81 6.63 9.23
C THR A 200 -6.94 6.79 10.75
N ILE A 201 -7.56 5.83 11.42
CA ILE A 201 -7.64 5.80 12.89
C ILE A 201 -6.86 4.61 13.45
N HIS A 202 -6.06 4.85 14.49
CA HIS A 202 -5.45 3.80 15.29
C HIS A 202 -6.56 2.91 15.88
N THR A 203 -6.51 1.59 15.68
CA THR A 203 -7.47 0.65 16.28
C THR A 203 -6.74 -0.39 17.12
N GLY A 204 -6.95 -0.39 18.44
CA GLY A 204 -6.30 -1.34 19.34
C GLY A 204 -5.71 -0.73 20.60
N GLY A 205 -4.88 -1.53 21.27
CA GLY A 205 -4.13 -1.10 22.44
C GLY A 205 -2.96 -0.18 22.08
N PRO A 206 -2.37 0.53 23.06
CA PRO A 206 -1.29 1.48 22.81
C PRO A 206 -0.08 0.86 22.06
N SER A 207 0.23 1.41 20.89
CA SER A 207 1.34 0.98 20.02
C SER A 207 2.70 1.60 20.32
N ILE A 208 2.74 2.84 20.81
CA ILE A 208 3.96 3.60 21.06
C ILE A 208 3.84 4.40 22.37
N PRO A 209 4.95 4.78 23.02
CA PRO A 209 4.91 5.66 24.18
C PRO A 209 4.13 6.95 23.89
N GLY A 210 3.00 7.13 24.57
CA GLY A 210 2.13 8.29 24.43
C GLY A 210 0.81 8.05 23.69
N SER A 211 0.63 6.95 22.96
CA SER A 211 -0.68 6.58 22.41
C SER A 211 -1.60 5.98 23.48
N GLY A 212 -2.91 6.06 23.26
CA GLY A 212 -3.93 5.49 24.16
C GLY A 212 -4.63 4.29 23.54
N LEU A 213 -5.42 3.57 24.34
CA LEU A 213 -6.40 2.61 23.81
C LEU A 213 -7.41 3.36 22.95
N ILE A 214 -7.62 2.90 21.73
CA ILE A 214 -8.73 3.33 20.87
C ILE A 214 -9.63 2.11 20.68
N ASP A 215 -10.76 2.13 21.38
CA ASP A 215 -11.74 1.04 21.35
C ASP A 215 -12.73 1.19 20.18
N LYS A 216 -13.62 0.21 20.06
CA LYS A 216 -14.60 0.17 18.97
C LYS A 216 -15.54 1.37 18.95
N ASP A 217 -15.87 1.92 20.10
CA ASP A 217 -16.88 2.99 20.20
C ASP A 217 -16.26 4.30 19.72
N VAL A 218 -14.99 4.54 20.08
CA VAL A 218 -14.21 5.66 19.52
C VAL A 218 -14.02 5.51 18.02
N VAL A 219 -13.69 4.31 17.51
CA VAL A 219 -13.55 4.07 16.06
C VAL A 219 -14.84 4.39 15.31
N LEU A 220 -15.98 3.89 15.80
CA LEU A 220 -17.29 4.13 15.17
C LEU A 220 -17.71 5.61 15.26
N GLU A 221 -17.43 6.28 16.37
CA GLU A 221 -17.78 7.69 16.55
C GLU A 221 -16.91 8.61 15.69
N ALA A 222 -15.60 8.37 15.62
CA ALA A 222 -14.63 9.16 14.86
C ALA A 222 -14.88 9.09 13.35
N ASP A 223 -15.40 7.95 12.86
CA ASP A 223 -15.80 7.77 11.46
C ASP A 223 -14.67 8.07 10.46
N ALA A 224 -13.43 7.67 10.78
CA ALA A 224 -12.28 7.79 9.88
C ALA A 224 -12.45 6.94 8.61
N ASP A 225 -11.80 7.31 7.50
CA ASP A 225 -11.98 6.64 6.21
C ASP A 225 -11.43 5.20 6.21
N VAL A 226 -10.41 4.95 7.03
CA VAL A 226 -9.78 3.65 7.25
C VAL A 226 -9.75 3.30 8.73
N ILE A 227 -10.27 2.12 9.09
CA ILE A 227 -10.02 1.48 10.38
C ILE A 227 -8.59 0.92 10.32
N GLY A 228 -7.65 1.73 10.79
CA GLY A 228 -6.23 1.44 10.71
C GLY A 228 -5.87 0.22 11.52
N HIS A 229 -5.06 -0.67 10.93
CA HIS A 229 -4.60 -1.93 11.52
C HIS A 229 -5.67 -2.59 12.43
N ILE A 230 -6.82 -2.99 11.90
CA ILE A 230 -7.92 -3.55 12.73
C ILE A 230 -7.46 -4.79 13.54
N ASN A 231 -6.41 -5.46 13.06
CA ASN A 231 -5.71 -6.53 13.73
C ASN A 231 -4.70 -6.07 14.80
N GLY A 232 -4.70 -4.79 15.17
CA GLY A 232 -3.79 -4.14 16.13
C GLY A 232 -2.44 -3.77 15.52
N GLY A 233 -1.86 -2.65 15.96
CA GLY A 233 -0.51 -2.22 15.60
C GLY A 233 0.45 -2.15 16.81
N HIS A 234 0.47 -3.09 17.74
CA HIS A 234 0.48 -4.54 17.53
C HIS A 234 -0.64 -5.27 18.29
N THR A 235 -1.23 -4.64 19.32
CA THR A 235 -2.22 -5.28 20.20
C THR A 235 -3.63 -5.06 19.67
N SER A 236 -4.27 -6.13 19.19
CA SER A 236 -5.64 -6.11 18.69
C SER A 236 -6.68 -5.84 19.78
N LEU A 237 -7.83 -5.27 19.39
CA LEU A 237 -9.04 -5.33 20.21
C LEU A 237 -9.53 -6.80 20.38
N PRO A 238 -10.37 -7.09 21.39
CA PRO A 238 -11.02 -8.40 21.48
C PRO A 238 -11.79 -8.73 20.19
N TRP A 239 -11.78 -10.00 19.78
CA TRP A 239 -12.43 -10.44 18.54
C TRP A 239 -13.89 -9.96 18.39
N LYS A 240 -14.67 -10.00 19.48
CA LYS A 240 -16.05 -9.50 19.48
C LYS A 240 -16.15 -8.04 19.02
N HIS A 241 -15.19 -7.20 19.42
CA HIS A 241 -15.16 -5.79 19.06
C HIS A 241 -14.72 -5.60 17.60
N VAL A 242 -13.76 -6.40 17.14
CA VAL A 242 -13.34 -6.43 15.73
C VAL A 242 -14.51 -6.84 14.82
N CYS A 243 -15.25 -7.89 15.19
CA CYS A 243 -16.44 -8.33 14.48
C CYS A 243 -17.50 -7.22 14.39
N GLU A 244 -17.76 -6.54 15.50
CA GLU A 244 -18.69 -5.41 15.55
C GLU A 244 -18.26 -4.25 14.64
N LEU A 245 -16.95 -3.97 14.55
CA LEU A 245 -16.42 -2.97 13.61
C LEU A 245 -16.61 -3.40 12.15
N CYS A 246 -16.36 -4.66 11.82
CA CYS A 246 -16.60 -5.19 10.48
C CYS A 246 -18.08 -5.08 10.08
N GLU A 247 -18.99 -5.38 11.01
CA GLU A 247 -20.45 -5.38 10.79
C GLU A 247 -21.05 -3.97 10.71
N LYS A 248 -20.64 -3.06 11.60
CA LYS A 248 -21.31 -1.77 11.78
C LYS A 248 -20.68 -0.62 11.01
N SER A 249 -19.37 -0.67 10.76
CA SER A 249 -18.69 0.36 9.98
C SER A 249 -18.80 0.04 8.49
N SER A 250 -18.87 1.06 7.64
CA SER A 250 -18.71 0.94 6.19
C SER A 250 -17.29 1.25 5.71
N ARG A 251 -16.40 1.63 6.63
CA ARG A 251 -15.04 2.13 6.36
C ARG A 251 -14.08 1.00 6.01
N ALA A 252 -12.94 1.35 5.41
CA ALA A 252 -11.95 0.35 5.01
C ALA A 252 -11.45 -0.45 6.22
N ILE A 253 -11.16 -1.73 5.99
CA ILE A 253 -10.67 -2.70 6.96
C ILE A 253 -9.20 -2.94 6.63
N GLU A 254 -8.30 -2.32 7.37
CA GLU A 254 -6.87 -2.46 7.12
C GLU A 254 -6.29 -3.60 7.95
N LEU A 255 -5.61 -4.52 7.26
CA LEU A 255 -4.86 -5.61 7.88
C LEU A 255 -3.37 -5.32 7.71
N VAL A 256 -2.63 -5.29 8.81
CA VAL A 256 -1.18 -4.98 8.76
C VAL A 256 -0.30 -6.15 9.15
N HIS A 257 0.90 -6.18 8.57
CA HIS A 257 1.93 -7.16 8.90
C HIS A 257 2.35 -7.11 10.37
N ASN A 258 2.60 -5.91 10.91
CA ASN A 258 3.05 -5.72 12.29
C ASN A 258 1.91 -5.75 13.33
N GLY A 259 0.91 -6.58 13.08
CA GLY A 259 -0.25 -6.77 13.93
C GLY A 259 -0.49 -8.20 14.37
N ASN A 260 -1.67 -8.46 14.95
CA ASN A 260 -2.07 -9.79 15.38
C ASN A 260 -2.51 -10.63 14.17
N GLU A 261 -1.66 -11.56 13.74
CA GLU A 261 -1.89 -12.43 12.58
C GLU A 261 -3.21 -13.21 12.67
N LYS A 262 -3.57 -13.72 13.85
CA LYS A 262 -4.84 -14.43 14.06
C LYS A 262 -6.03 -13.52 13.76
N ILE A 263 -6.01 -12.28 14.26
CA ILE A 263 -7.10 -11.34 14.03
C ILE A 263 -7.13 -10.87 12.57
N ALA A 264 -5.98 -10.75 11.90
CA ALA A 264 -5.96 -10.46 10.47
C ALA A 264 -6.66 -11.55 9.66
N ILE A 265 -6.39 -12.82 9.94
CA ILE A 265 -7.04 -13.97 9.30
C ILE A 265 -8.56 -13.94 9.54
N GLU A 266 -8.99 -13.80 10.80
CA GLU A 266 -10.42 -13.80 11.13
C GLU A 266 -11.15 -12.58 10.57
N ALA A 267 -10.53 -11.39 10.59
CA ALA A 267 -11.13 -10.18 10.02
C ALA A 267 -11.26 -10.27 8.48
N ALA A 268 -10.27 -10.88 7.79
CA ALA A 268 -10.37 -11.14 6.36
C ALA A 268 -11.54 -12.11 6.05
N ARG A 269 -11.69 -13.20 6.82
CA ARG A 269 -12.82 -14.13 6.67
C ARG A 269 -14.15 -13.44 6.93
N ALA A 270 -14.25 -12.65 8.00
CA ALA A 270 -15.47 -11.89 8.31
C ALA A 270 -15.83 -10.92 7.17
N ALA A 271 -14.87 -10.23 6.56
CA ALA A 271 -15.14 -9.37 5.41
C ALA A 271 -15.69 -10.15 4.20
N MET A 272 -15.20 -11.38 3.97
CA MET A 272 -15.74 -12.27 2.93
C MET A 272 -17.17 -12.72 3.27
N GLU A 273 -17.42 -13.16 4.50
CA GLU A 273 -18.74 -13.60 4.97
C GLU A 273 -19.79 -12.48 4.93
N LEU A 274 -19.39 -11.26 5.30
CA LEU A 274 -20.19 -10.04 5.23
C LEU A 274 -20.29 -9.49 3.80
N LYS A 275 -19.70 -10.15 2.80
CA LYS A 275 -19.72 -9.77 1.38
C LYS A 275 -19.21 -8.35 1.14
N CYS A 276 -18.21 -7.93 1.91
CA CYS A 276 -17.57 -6.62 1.76
C CYS A 276 -16.06 -6.69 1.51
N PRO A 277 -15.56 -7.62 0.65
CA PRO A 277 -14.12 -7.75 0.38
C PRO A 277 -13.50 -6.49 -0.21
N HIS A 278 -14.30 -5.63 -0.87
CA HIS A 278 -13.86 -4.33 -1.40
C HIS A 278 -13.37 -3.35 -0.33
N ARG A 279 -13.65 -3.60 0.95
CA ARG A 279 -13.17 -2.79 2.08
C ARG A 279 -11.79 -3.22 2.57
N VAL A 280 -11.33 -4.44 2.24
CA VAL A 280 -10.10 -4.99 2.80
C VAL A 280 -8.89 -4.40 2.08
N ILE A 281 -7.96 -3.83 2.84
CA ILE A 281 -6.67 -3.32 2.36
C ILE A 281 -5.54 -3.88 3.20
N LEU A 282 -4.34 -3.97 2.61
CA LEU A 282 -3.16 -4.52 3.26
C LEU A 282 -2.08 -3.44 3.43
N GLY A 283 -1.46 -3.44 4.60
CA GLY A 283 -0.31 -2.59 4.90
C GLY A 283 0.74 -3.33 5.72
N THR A 284 1.84 -2.66 6.03
CA THR A 284 2.86 -3.24 6.92
C THR A 284 2.77 -2.75 8.35
N ASP A 285 2.29 -1.52 8.58
CA ASP A 285 2.50 -0.79 9.84
C ASP A 285 4.00 -0.81 10.17
N GLY A 286 4.80 -0.40 9.19
CA GLY A 286 6.25 -0.40 9.25
C GLY A 286 6.82 0.93 8.79
N PRO A 287 7.97 1.39 9.27
CA PRO A 287 8.78 0.88 10.39
C PRO A 287 8.05 0.88 11.73
N ALA A 288 8.13 -0.21 12.48
CA ALA A 288 7.54 -0.32 13.83
C ALA A 288 8.53 -0.91 14.83
N GLY A 289 8.11 -1.07 16.09
CA GLY A 289 8.92 -1.72 17.13
C GLY A 289 9.27 -3.18 16.84
N SER A 290 8.41 -3.88 16.11
CA SER A 290 8.61 -5.26 15.64
C SER A 290 9.61 -5.37 14.47
N GLY A 291 9.93 -4.26 13.79
CA GLY A 291 10.94 -4.23 12.74
C GLY A 291 10.52 -3.43 11.51
N VAL A 292 11.26 -3.63 10.43
CA VAL A 292 10.95 -3.16 9.08
C VAL A 292 11.14 -4.35 8.15
N GLN A 293 10.05 -4.86 7.56
CA GLN A 293 10.07 -6.07 6.76
C GLN A 293 9.87 -5.73 5.27
N PRO A 294 10.93 -5.77 4.44
CA PRO A 294 10.84 -5.48 3.02
C PRO A 294 9.83 -6.34 2.25
N LEU A 295 9.56 -7.55 2.75
CA LEU A 295 8.60 -8.49 2.16
C LEU A 295 7.26 -8.52 2.91
N GLY A 296 6.98 -7.53 3.77
CA GLY A 296 5.79 -7.53 4.64
C GLY A 296 4.48 -7.65 3.86
N MET A 297 4.36 -6.95 2.73
CA MET A 297 3.18 -7.05 1.85
C MET A 297 3.00 -8.45 1.26
N LEU A 298 4.07 -9.07 0.74
CA LEU A 298 4.01 -10.44 0.21
C LEU A 298 3.70 -11.46 1.31
N ARG A 299 4.23 -11.25 2.53
CA ARG A 299 3.91 -12.06 3.72
C ARG A 299 2.44 -11.95 4.08
N MET A 300 1.86 -10.74 4.03
CA MET A 300 0.41 -10.55 4.24
C MET A 300 -0.41 -11.25 3.17
N ILE A 301 -0.02 -11.15 1.89
CA ILE A 301 -0.72 -11.82 0.79
C ILE A 301 -0.71 -13.35 1.00
N ALA A 302 0.47 -13.93 1.26
CA ALA A 302 0.61 -15.36 1.51
C ALA A 302 -0.15 -15.81 2.76
N LEU A 303 -0.06 -15.06 3.87
CA LEU A 303 -0.76 -15.34 5.13
C LEU A 303 -2.28 -15.37 4.93
N ILE A 304 -2.84 -14.30 4.35
CA ILE A 304 -4.28 -14.20 4.15
C ILE A 304 -4.77 -15.23 3.14
N SER A 305 -4.05 -15.43 2.02
CA SER A 305 -4.49 -16.39 1.02
C SER A 305 -4.52 -17.82 1.57
N SER A 306 -3.44 -18.24 2.23
CA SER A 306 -3.32 -19.62 2.73
C SER A 306 -4.12 -19.88 4.01
N PHE A 307 -4.01 -19.02 5.02
CA PHE A 307 -4.65 -19.27 6.32
C PHE A 307 -6.10 -18.79 6.37
N ALA A 308 -6.48 -17.72 5.67
CA ALA A 308 -7.88 -17.33 5.55
C ALA A 308 -8.64 -18.13 4.48
N ASN A 309 -7.93 -18.92 3.67
CA ASN A 309 -8.46 -19.70 2.55
C ASN A 309 -9.19 -18.80 1.53
N ILE A 310 -8.58 -17.65 1.21
CA ILE A 310 -9.08 -16.69 0.22
C ILE A 310 -8.25 -16.85 -1.06
N PRO A 311 -8.87 -16.95 -2.25
CA PRO A 311 -8.14 -17.06 -3.52
C PRO A 311 -7.06 -15.99 -3.67
N ALA A 312 -5.85 -16.38 -4.08
CA ALA A 312 -4.67 -15.51 -4.09
C ALA A 312 -4.89 -14.27 -4.96
N GLU A 313 -5.54 -14.40 -6.11
CA GLU A 313 -5.87 -13.31 -7.02
C GLU A 313 -6.76 -12.23 -6.36
N LEU A 314 -7.65 -12.62 -5.44
CA LEU A 314 -8.45 -11.68 -4.66
C LEU A 314 -7.61 -10.98 -3.58
N VAL A 315 -6.70 -11.70 -2.93
CA VAL A 315 -5.80 -11.11 -1.94
C VAL A 315 -4.81 -10.12 -2.59
N PHE A 316 -4.37 -10.38 -3.82
CA PHE A 316 -3.64 -9.40 -4.61
C PHE A 316 -4.47 -8.14 -4.88
N CYS A 317 -5.79 -8.24 -5.09
CA CYS A 317 -6.66 -7.06 -5.18
C CYS A 317 -6.70 -6.26 -3.88
N PHE A 318 -6.65 -6.92 -2.70
CA PHE A 318 -6.55 -6.24 -1.40
C PHE A 318 -5.26 -5.40 -1.30
N ALA A 319 -4.14 -5.93 -1.81
CA ALA A 319 -2.83 -5.25 -1.85
C ALA A 319 -2.67 -4.23 -2.99
N THR A 320 -3.66 -4.07 -3.87
CA THR A 320 -3.56 -3.23 -5.08
C THR A 320 -4.83 -2.40 -5.27
N GLY A 321 -5.76 -2.85 -6.12
CA GLY A 321 -6.88 -2.03 -6.58
C GLY A 321 -7.88 -1.65 -5.50
N ASN A 322 -8.05 -2.45 -4.43
CA ASN A 322 -8.84 -2.03 -3.27
C ASN A 322 -8.23 -0.79 -2.61
N THR A 323 -6.93 -0.86 -2.31
CA THR A 323 -6.19 0.25 -1.71
C THR A 323 -6.20 1.46 -2.64
N ALA A 324 -6.01 1.26 -3.94
CA ALA A 324 -6.08 2.34 -4.93
C ALA A 324 -7.44 3.04 -4.97
N ARG A 325 -8.54 2.28 -4.93
CA ARG A 325 -9.91 2.84 -4.93
C ARG A 325 -10.20 3.60 -3.64
N ILE A 326 -9.82 3.03 -2.50
CA ILE A 326 -10.02 3.66 -1.19
C ILE A 326 -9.18 4.95 -1.06
N ARG A 327 -7.96 4.96 -1.62
CA ARG A 327 -7.01 6.07 -1.52
C ARG A 327 -7.01 7.02 -2.73
N ASP A 328 -7.96 6.86 -3.66
CA ASP A 328 -8.06 7.63 -4.91
C ASP A 328 -6.73 7.74 -5.69
N LEU A 329 -6.11 6.58 -5.95
CA LEU A 329 -4.81 6.48 -6.62
C LEU A 329 -4.97 6.11 -8.09
N ASN A 330 -4.09 6.65 -8.94
CA ASN A 330 -4.05 6.31 -10.37
C ASN A 330 -3.28 5.01 -10.68
N CYS A 331 -2.80 4.28 -9.66
CA CYS A 331 -2.10 3.00 -9.79
C CYS A 331 -2.94 1.84 -9.23
N GLY A 332 -2.39 0.63 -9.14
CA GLY A 332 -3.03 -0.51 -8.48
C GLY A 332 -4.09 -1.25 -9.31
N LEU A 333 -4.36 -0.81 -10.54
CA LEU A 333 -5.29 -1.44 -11.48
C LEU A 333 -4.65 -1.52 -12.87
N ILE A 334 -4.84 -2.62 -13.59
CA ILE A 334 -4.39 -2.80 -14.98
C ILE A 334 -5.55 -2.52 -15.94
N GLU A 335 -5.66 -1.25 -16.34
CA GLU A 335 -6.61 -0.76 -17.33
C GLU A 335 -6.07 0.52 -18.00
N PRO A 336 -6.47 0.84 -19.25
CA PRO A 336 -6.02 2.05 -19.92
C PRO A 336 -6.28 3.34 -19.11
N GLY A 337 -5.31 4.24 -19.09
CA GLY A 337 -5.32 5.50 -18.34
C GLY A 337 -4.66 5.44 -16.95
N ARG A 338 -4.43 4.24 -16.40
CA ARG A 338 -3.73 4.06 -15.12
C ARG A 338 -2.21 4.18 -15.27
N ALA A 339 -1.54 4.45 -14.16
CA ALA A 339 -0.07 4.44 -14.09
C ALA A 339 0.48 3.03 -14.32
N ALA A 340 1.57 2.95 -15.08
CA ALA A 340 2.29 1.72 -15.40
C ALA A 340 3.23 1.31 -14.26
N ASP A 341 2.63 0.95 -13.12
CA ASP A 341 3.31 0.38 -11.97
C ASP A 341 3.03 -1.12 -11.91
N PHE A 342 4.06 -1.94 -12.08
CA PHE A 342 3.91 -3.39 -12.20
C PHE A 342 4.94 -4.15 -11.37
N VAL A 343 4.52 -5.33 -10.91
CA VAL A 343 5.42 -6.34 -10.37
C VAL A 343 5.32 -7.60 -11.24
N PHE A 344 6.48 -8.10 -11.65
CA PHE A 344 6.62 -9.32 -12.43
C PHE A 344 7.07 -10.44 -11.50
N MET A 345 6.29 -11.50 -11.45
CA MET A 345 6.45 -12.55 -10.45
C MET A 345 6.38 -13.92 -11.10
N ASP A 346 7.09 -14.85 -10.52
CA ASP A 346 6.85 -16.27 -10.76
C ASP A 346 6.89 -17.03 -9.44
N ARG A 347 6.43 -18.28 -9.46
CA ARG A 347 6.56 -19.17 -8.32
C ARG A 347 8.04 -19.29 -7.92
N ALA A 348 8.27 -19.35 -6.61
CA ALA A 348 9.60 -19.56 -6.07
C ALA A 348 10.18 -20.90 -6.57
N GLN A 349 11.48 -20.93 -6.85
CA GLN A 349 12.15 -22.18 -7.20
C GLN A 349 11.91 -23.23 -6.11
N HIS A 350 11.57 -24.45 -6.53
CA HIS A 350 11.28 -25.59 -5.66
C HIS A 350 10.05 -25.45 -4.73
N THR A 351 9.14 -24.51 -4.97
CA THR A 351 7.82 -24.54 -4.32
C THR A 351 7.06 -25.83 -4.64
N ALA A 352 6.13 -26.22 -3.77
CA ALA A 352 5.19 -27.30 -4.03
C ALA A 352 4.07 -26.92 -5.02
N GLY A 353 3.80 -25.62 -5.21
CA GLY A 353 2.76 -25.14 -6.12
C GLY A 353 3.14 -25.29 -7.60
N ALA A 354 2.21 -25.79 -8.43
CA ALA A 354 2.43 -25.90 -9.88
C ALA A 354 2.34 -24.53 -10.57
N THR A 355 1.55 -23.61 -10.01
CA THR A 355 1.38 -22.22 -10.50
C THR A 355 1.75 -21.20 -9.43
N LEU A 356 1.89 -19.93 -9.82
CA LEU A 356 2.12 -18.84 -8.86
C LEU A 356 0.97 -18.72 -7.84
N LEU A 357 -0.28 -18.77 -8.27
CA LEU A 357 -1.43 -18.62 -7.37
C LEU A 357 -1.51 -19.79 -6.38
N GLU A 358 -1.30 -21.01 -6.84
CA GLU A 358 -1.26 -22.19 -5.97
C GLU A 358 -0.11 -22.11 -4.96
N SER A 359 1.09 -21.69 -5.39
CA SER A 359 2.25 -21.48 -4.51
C SER A 359 1.92 -20.49 -3.37
N VAL A 360 1.28 -19.36 -3.70
CA VAL A 360 0.83 -18.37 -2.71
C VAL A 360 -0.25 -18.93 -1.78
N GLN A 361 -1.19 -19.73 -2.30
CA GLN A 361 -2.22 -20.40 -1.49
C GLN A 361 -1.65 -21.47 -0.54
N LEU A 362 -0.45 -21.99 -0.83
CA LEU A 362 0.30 -22.87 0.07
C LEU A 362 1.13 -22.08 1.12
N GLY A 363 1.16 -20.75 1.03
CA GLY A 363 1.86 -19.87 1.96
C GLY A 363 3.27 -19.47 1.50
N ASP A 364 3.70 -19.85 0.31
CA ASP A 364 4.98 -19.42 -0.25
C ASP A 364 4.90 -17.99 -0.80
N ILE A 365 5.97 -17.22 -0.57
CA ILE A 365 6.13 -15.89 -1.17
C ILE A 365 6.62 -16.07 -2.61
N PRO A 366 6.05 -15.36 -3.61
CA PRO A 366 6.52 -15.46 -4.99
C PRO A 366 7.93 -14.86 -5.15
N GLY A 367 8.65 -15.32 -6.16
CA GLY A 367 9.89 -14.69 -6.58
C GLY A 367 9.61 -13.50 -7.50
N ILE A 368 10.19 -12.34 -7.21
CA ILE A 368 10.08 -11.15 -8.05
C ILE A 368 11.23 -11.11 -9.05
N GLY A 369 10.88 -11.12 -10.33
CA GLY A 369 11.81 -11.05 -11.44
C GLY A 369 12.04 -9.64 -11.99
N MET A 370 11.09 -8.72 -11.78
CA MET A 370 11.20 -7.32 -12.17
C MET A 370 10.17 -6.46 -11.44
N VAL A 371 10.51 -5.20 -11.17
CA VAL A 371 9.58 -4.16 -10.70
C VAL A 371 9.67 -2.95 -11.62
N MET A 372 8.53 -2.43 -12.03
CA MET A 372 8.37 -1.27 -12.88
C MET A 372 7.54 -0.20 -12.18
N ILE A 373 7.97 1.06 -12.26
CA ILE A 373 7.23 2.22 -11.73
C ILE A 373 7.26 3.32 -12.79
N ASP A 374 6.10 3.88 -13.11
CA ASP A 374 5.91 4.87 -14.18
C ASP A 374 6.47 4.39 -15.54
N GLY A 375 6.30 3.10 -15.86
CA GLY A 375 6.81 2.52 -17.10
C GLY A 375 8.33 2.27 -17.13
N ILE A 376 9.04 2.56 -16.03
CA ILE A 376 10.50 2.44 -15.93
C ILE A 376 10.85 1.25 -15.04
N VAL A 377 11.72 0.37 -15.54
CA VAL A 377 12.24 -0.76 -14.76
C VAL A 377 13.12 -0.23 -13.62
N ARG A 378 12.71 -0.49 -12.37
CA ARG A 378 13.40 -0.06 -11.13
C ARG A 378 14.20 -1.17 -10.50
N CYS A 379 13.76 -2.41 -10.66
CA CYS A 379 14.46 -3.60 -10.20
C CYS A 379 14.36 -4.68 -11.27
N GLY A 380 15.46 -5.39 -11.51
CA GLY A 380 15.45 -6.68 -12.20
C GLY A 380 15.11 -7.80 -11.21
N ARG A 381 15.89 -8.88 -11.21
CA ARG A 381 15.76 -9.93 -10.21
C ARG A 381 15.88 -9.34 -8.79
N SER A 382 14.83 -9.51 -7.99
CA SER A 382 14.81 -9.00 -6.62
C SER A 382 15.94 -9.62 -5.81
N ARG A 383 16.57 -8.78 -4.97
CA ARG A 383 17.57 -9.23 -3.99
C ARG A 383 16.96 -9.78 -2.69
N ASN A 384 15.65 -9.60 -2.49
CA ASN A 384 14.98 -9.92 -1.23
C ASN A 384 14.08 -11.15 -1.33
N THR A 385 13.33 -11.32 -2.43
CA THR A 385 12.43 -12.46 -2.59
C THR A 385 13.20 -13.75 -2.84
N PRO A 386 12.58 -14.94 -2.63
CA PRO A 386 13.14 -16.16 -3.18
C PRO A 386 13.38 -16.06 -4.70
N PRO A 387 14.31 -16.84 -5.25
CA PRO A 387 14.50 -16.95 -6.70
C PRO A 387 13.19 -17.30 -7.42
N ALA A 388 12.79 -16.47 -8.38
CA ALA A 388 11.75 -16.82 -9.35
C ALA A 388 12.23 -17.96 -10.26
N THR A 389 11.31 -18.82 -10.71
CA THR A 389 11.65 -19.91 -11.64
C THR A 389 11.99 -19.35 -13.03
N GLU A 390 11.10 -18.53 -13.59
CA GLU A 390 11.35 -17.70 -14.77
C GLU A 390 11.46 -16.22 -14.41
N ILE A 391 12.16 -15.44 -15.24
CA ILE A 391 12.42 -14.01 -15.02
C ILE A 391 12.20 -13.26 -16.34
N PRO A 392 11.45 -12.14 -16.35
CA PRO A 392 11.25 -11.31 -17.53
C PRO A 392 12.57 -10.65 -17.98
N VAL A 393 12.66 -10.31 -19.27
CA VAL A 393 13.86 -9.68 -19.85
C VAL A 393 13.51 -8.47 -20.69
N VAL A 394 14.35 -7.44 -20.64
CA VAL A 394 14.32 -6.32 -21.61
C VAL A 394 15.05 -6.79 -22.87
N VAL A 395 14.39 -6.70 -24.03
CA VAL A 395 14.89 -7.22 -25.31
C VAL A 395 15.21 -6.13 -26.33
#